data_AF-A0A7L4JF48-F1
#
_entry.id   AF-A0A7L4JF48-F1
#
_cell.length_a   1.000
_cell.length_b   1.000
_cell.length_c   1.000
_cell.angle_alpha   90.00
_cell.angle_beta   90.00
_cell.angle_gamma   90.00
#
_symmetry.space_group_name_H-M   'P 1'
#
loop_
_entity.id
_entity.type
_entity.pdbx_description
1 polymer ?
#
loop_
_entity_poly.entity_id
_entity_poly.type
_entity_poly.pdbx_seq_one_letter_code
_entity_poly.pdbx_strand_id
1 'polypeptide(L)'
;ESFIRLFPEDGPQDHGSESPEQLRREVERCKELYRVLEQDHAKLQVAKGNAEQRAQELKKEAELLKNFEQQLSLNGDEERAHQIFAIKEENNRLRQEKQVLKNKLEGLKKRVLWNDPVMMQSALPEKKMIFKGLTVNKEDMNNLMLTPQIHYPLPGGSALITFEEAKVAQRIIEMREHMVELSCGELEELDQYRVRVQAVPMDILLPSALEV
;
A
#
# COMPACT_ATOMS: atom_id res chain seq x y z
N GLU A 1 57.59 22.87 9.91
CA GLU A 1 58.89 23.57 9.81
C GLU A 1 59.21 24.22 11.15
N SER A 2 60.11 23.63 11.93
CA SER A 2 60.76 24.29 13.08
C SER A 2 62.24 23.96 12.99
N PHE A 3 63.02 24.95 12.57
CA PHE A 3 64.45 24.87 12.35
C PHE A 3 65.18 25.42 13.56
N ILE A 4 65.53 24.57 14.52
CA ILE A 4 66.61 24.93 15.45
C ILE A 4 67.91 24.39 14.83
N ARG A 5 68.64 25.27 14.14
CA ARG A 5 70.04 25.02 13.78
C ARG A 5 70.88 25.30 15.02
N LEU A 6 71.24 24.26 15.76
CA LEU A 6 72.27 24.35 16.79
C LEU A 6 73.63 24.09 16.11
N PHE A 7 74.53 25.07 16.28
CA PHE A 7 75.94 25.12 15.90
C PHE A 7 76.27 25.46 14.43
N PRO A 8 77.12 26.48 14.18
CA PRO A 8 78.01 26.45 13.04
C PRO A 8 79.13 25.44 13.33
N GLU A 9 79.32 24.47 12.45
CA GLU A 9 80.62 23.80 12.30
C GLU A 9 81.63 24.85 11.88
N ASP A 10 82.55 25.20 12.77
CA ASP A 10 83.88 25.63 12.38
C ASP A 10 84.89 24.79 13.15
N GLY A 11 85.81 24.19 12.38
CA GLY A 11 86.84 23.28 12.85
C GLY A 11 87.88 23.93 13.78
N PRO A 12 88.84 23.14 14.29
CA PRO A 12 89.69 23.55 15.39
C PRO A 12 90.74 24.57 14.92
N GLN A 13 90.56 25.83 15.31
CA GLN A 13 91.61 26.86 15.21
C GLN A 13 92.06 27.33 16.60
N ASP A 14 93.26 26.85 16.92
CA ASP A 14 94.39 27.60 17.48
C ASP A 14 94.25 28.33 18.82
N HIS A 15 95.17 27.99 19.72
CA HIS A 15 95.28 28.48 21.08
C HIS A 15 95.76 29.93 21.12
N GLY A 16 94.82 30.88 21.09
CA GLY A 16 95.04 32.28 21.46
C GLY A 16 94.01 32.70 22.49
N SER A 17 94.48 33.02 23.71
CA SER A 17 93.67 33.41 24.87
C SER A 17 92.41 34.22 24.51
N GLU A 18 91.23 33.62 24.71
CA GLU A 18 89.96 34.30 24.51
C GLU A 18 89.94 35.59 25.33
N SER A 19 89.77 36.74 24.66
CA SER A 19 89.65 38.02 25.34
C SER A 19 88.44 37.94 26.29
N PRO A 20 88.57 38.38 27.55
CA PRO A 20 87.49 38.29 28.54
C PRO A 20 86.21 39.00 28.10
N GLU A 21 86.29 39.95 27.16
CA GLU A 21 85.13 40.61 26.56
C GLU A 21 84.36 39.73 25.56
N GLN A 22 85.04 38.84 24.85
CA GLN A 22 84.41 37.90 23.92
C GLN A 22 83.68 36.80 24.69
N LEU A 23 84.30 36.28 25.75
CA LEU A 23 83.68 35.32 26.67
C LEU A 23 82.40 35.92 27.31
N ARG A 24 82.44 37.19 27.74
CA ARG A 24 81.28 37.89 28.30
C ARG A 24 80.13 38.01 27.30
N ARG A 25 80.42 38.35 26.04
CA ARG A 25 79.40 38.43 24.98
C ARG A 25 78.75 37.09 24.72
N GLU A 26 79.54 36.01 24.72
CA GLU A 26 79.04 34.65 24.52
C GLU A 26 78.15 34.20 25.69
N VAL A 27 78.52 34.54 26.93
CA VAL A 27 77.68 34.29 28.12
C VAL A 27 76.35 35.03 28.04
N GLU A 28 76.34 36.30 27.64
CA GLU A 28 75.09 37.05 27.48
C GLU A 28 74.22 36.49 26.34
N ARG A 29 74.83 36.05 25.23
CA ARG A 29 74.12 35.36 24.15
C ARG A 29 73.46 34.07 24.64
N CYS A 30 74.18 33.26 25.42
CA CYS A 30 73.67 32.02 26.00
C CYS A 30 72.52 32.29 26.98
N LYS A 31 72.58 33.37 27.78
CA LYS A 31 71.48 33.75 28.69
C LYS A 31 70.21 34.13 27.93
N GLU A 32 70.31 34.91 26.87
CA GLU A 32 69.13 35.28 26.08
C GLU A 32 68.53 34.07 25.38
N LEU A 33 69.37 33.20 24.80
CA LEU A 33 68.91 31.93 24.20
C LEU A 33 68.18 31.05 25.23
N TYR A 34 68.71 30.96 26.44
CA TYR A 34 68.09 30.21 27.53
C TYR A 34 66.73 30.80 27.92
N ARG A 35 66.62 32.14 28.00
CA ARG A 35 65.35 32.83 28.29
C ARG A 35 64.28 32.56 27.22
N VAL A 36 64.67 32.60 25.95
CA VAL A 36 63.77 32.26 24.83
C VAL A 36 63.32 30.80 24.92
N LEU A 37 64.25 29.89 25.21
CA LEU A 37 63.95 28.46 25.35
C LEU A 37 62.98 28.18 26.51
N GLU A 38 63.13 28.85 27.65
CA GLU A 38 62.19 28.72 28.77
C GLU A 38 60.79 29.22 28.40
N GLN A 39 60.71 30.35 27.68
CA GLN A 39 59.43 30.88 27.22
C GLN A 39 58.73 29.92 26.25
N ASP A 40 59.49 29.33 25.31
CA ASP A 40 58.93 28.38 24.35
C ASP A 40 58.57 27.05 25.01
N HIS A 41 59.34 26.60 26.01
CA HIS A 41 58.97 25.44 26.83
C HIS A 41 57.62 25.66 27.52
N ALA A 42 57.41 26.84 28.13
CA ALA A 42 56.14 27.17 28.78
C ALA A 42 54.96 27.17 27.79
N LYS A 43 55.13 27.77 26.60
CA LYS A 43 54.12 27.75 25.54
C LYS A 43 53.81 26.32 25.08
N LEU A 44 54.84 25.49 24.92
CA LEU A 44 54.69 24.10 24.49
C LEU A 44 53.92 23.28 25.51
N GLN A 45 54.17 23.46 26.81
CA GLN A 45 53.43 22.77 27.87
C GLN A 45 51.93 23.12 27.85
N VAL A 46 51.61 24.41 27.67
CA VAL A 46 50.20 24.84 27.53
C VAL A 46 49.56 24.25 26.28
N ALA A 47 50.26 24.30 25.14
CA ALA A 47 49.77 23.73 23.89
C ALA A 47 49.54 22.21 23.99
N LYS A 48 50.44 21.49 24.67
CA LYS A 48 50.32 20.06 24.93
C LYS A 48 49.09 19.76 25.78
N GLY A 49 48.91 20.45 26.90
CA GLY A 49 47.75 20.25 27.77
C GLY A 49 46.43 20.50 27.04
N ASN A 50 46.35 21.57 26.23
CA ASN A 50 45.18 21.86 25.41
C ASN A 50 44.92 20.78 24.36
N ALA A 51 45.97 20.25 23.73
CA ALA A 51 45.84 19.18 22.74
C ALA A 51 45.35 17.86 23.39
N GLU A 52 45.88 17.51 24.56
CA GLU A 52 45.46 16.32 25.31
C GLU A 52 43.99 16.43 25.76
N GLN A 53 43.57 17.60 26.25
CA GLN A 53 42.18 17.84 26.60
C GLN A 53 41.25 17.66 25.40
N ARG A 54 41.56 18.28 24.26
CA ARG A 54 40.77 18.12 23.03
C ARG A 54 40.72 16.67 22.56
N ALA A 55 41.84 15.95 22.64
CA ALA A 55 41.87 14.54 22.27
C ALA A 55 40.93 13.70 23.16
N GLN A 56 40.86 14.01 24.46
CA GLN A 56 39.95 13.35 25.38
C GLN A 56 38.49 13.68 25.10
N GLU A 57 38.17 14.93 24.76
CA GLU A 57 36.82 15.36 24.37
C GLU A 57 36.36 14.63 23.11
N LEU A 58 37.19 14.61 22.06
CA LEU A 58 36.90 13.88 20.81
C LEU A 58 36.71 12.39 21.04
N LYS A 59 37.48 11.79 21.96
CA LYS A 59 37.31 10.38 22.32
C LYS A 59 35.92 10.12 22.94
N LYS A 60 35.47 10.98 23.85
CA LYS A 60 34.13 10.88 24.46
C LYS A 60 33.03 11.06 23.40
N GLU A 61 33.20 12.03 22.50
CA GLU A 61 32.25 12.27 21.40
C GLU A 61 32.16 11.06 20.46
N ALA A 62 33.29 10.45 20.11
CA ALA A 62 33.32 9.23 19.28
C ALA A 62 32.59 8.05 19.95
N GLU A 63 32.76 7.88 21.27
CA GLU A 63 32.03 6.85 22.04
C GLU A 63 30.51 7.12 22.06
N LEU A 64 30.09 8.38 22.22
CA LEU A 64 28.68 8.77 22.16
C LEU A 64 28.07 8.50 20.78
N LEU A 65 28.77 8.87 19.70
CA LEU A 65 28.33 8.61 18.33
C LEU A 65 28.17 7.10 18.06
N LYS A 66 29.12 6.28 18.52
CA LYS A 66 29.04 4.82 18.39
C LYS A 66 27.81 4.25 19.11
N ASN A 67 27.53 4.73 20.33
CA ASN A 67 26.34 4.30 21.07
C ASN A 67 25.04 4.71 20.36
N PHE A 68 25.00 5.92 19.83
CA PHE A 68 23.85 6.43 19.09
C PHE A 68 23.59 5.64 17.80
N GLU A 69 24.64 5.32 17.04
CA GLU A 69 24.56 4.49 15.83
C GLU A 69 24.05 3.07 16.13
N GLN A 70 24.50 2.47 17.24
CA GLN A 70 23.99 1.17 17.69
C GLN A 70 22.50 1.23 18.06
N GLN A 71 22.07 2.27 18.77
CA GLN A 71 20.66 2.45 19.12
C GLN A 71 19.77 2.66 17.88
N LEU A 72 20.20 3.48 16.92
CA LEU A 72 19.48 3.67 15.67
C LEU A 72 19.37 2.38 14.86
N SER A 73 20.44 1.57 14.82
CA SER A 73 20.45 0.29 14.12
C SER A 73 19.45 -0.69 14.74
N LEU A 74 19.49 -0.83 16.07
CA LEU A 74 18.58 -1.71 16.83
C LEU A 74 17.12 -1.30 16.68
N ASN A 75 16.80 -0.02 16.91
CA ASN A 75 15.43 0.49 16.81
C ASN A 75 14.90 0.32 15.37
N GLY A 76 15.74 0.62 14.37
CA GLY A 76 15.36 0.44 12.97
C GLY A 76 15.09 -1.02 12.60
N ASP A 77 15.88 -1.96 13.12
CA ASP A 77 15.65 -3.40 12.91
C ASP A 77 14.36 -3.89 13.57
N GLU A 78 14.05 -3.43 14.78
CA GLU A 78 12.84 -3.79 15.51
C GLU A 78 11.58 -3.25 14.83
N GLU A 79 11.58 -1.98 14.40
CA GLU A 79 10.48 -1.39 13.63
C GLU A 79 10.24 -2.13 12.31
N ARG A 80 11.31 -2.49 11.58
CA ARG A 80 11.23 -3.30 10.37
C ARG A 80 10.62 -4.67 10.65
N ALA A 81 11.04 -5.33 11.73
CA ALA A 81 10.52 -6.64 12.10
C ALA A 81 9.02 -6.59 12.44
N HIS A 82 8.57 -5.58 13.19
CA HIS A 82 7.15 -5.36 13.48
C HIS A 82 6.33 -5.12 12.21
N GLN A 83 6.84 -4.32 11.29
CA GLN A 83 6.15 -4.05 10.03
C GLN A 83 6.05 -5.30 9.14
N ILE A 84 7.12 -6.09 9.06
CA ILE A 84 7.11 -7.39 8.36
C ILE A 84 6.08 -8.34 8.98
N PHE A 85 6.01 -8.39 10.31
CA PHE A 85 5.05 -9.24 11.02
C PHE A 85 3.60 -8.83 10.70
N ALA A 86 3.28 -7.54 10.79
CA ALA A 86 1.94 -7.02 10.48
C ALA A 86 1.54 -7.32 9.02
N ILE A 87 2.45 -7.08 8.06
CA ILE A 87 2.22 -7.40 6.65
C ILE A 87 1.99 -8.90 6.45
N LYS A 88 2.73 -9.75 7.16
CA LYS A 88 2.60 -11.21 7.04
C LYS A 88 1.26 -11.70 7.60
N GLU A 89 0.82 -11.15 8.73
CA GLU A 89 -0.48 -11.46 9.31
C GLU A 89 -1.62 -11.06 8.36
N GLU A 90 -1.59 -9.84 7.85
CA GLU A 90 -2.60 -9.33 6.91
C GLU A 90 -2.63 -10.15 5.61
N ASN A 91 -1.47 -10.52 5.06
CA ASN A 91 -1.41 -11.39 3.89
C ASN A 91 -2.03 -12.78 4.14
N ASN A 92 -1.88 -13.33 5.34
CA ASN A 92 -2.51 -14.60 5.70
C ASN A 92 -4.03 -14.46 5.78
N ARG A 93 -4.53 -13.38 6.40
CA ARG A 93 -5.95 -13.06 6.48
C ARG A 93 -6.56 -12.93 5.09
N LEU A 94 -5.95 -12.13 4.22
CA LEU A 94 -6.40 -11.93 2.84
C LEU A 94 -6.39 -13.23 2.02
N ARG A 95 -5.38 -14.10 2.22
CA ARG A 95 -5.32 -15.40 1.54
C ARG A 95 -6.48 -16.31 1.96
N GLN A 96 -6.81 -16.34 3.25
CA GLN A 96 -7.96 -17.10 3.75
C GLN A 96 -9.28 -16.55 3.18
N GLU A 97 -9.47 -15.24 3.22
CA GLU A 97 -10.65 -14.57 2.69
C GLU A 97 -10.83 -14.85 1.18
N LYS A 98 -9.75 -14.74 0.41
CA LYS A 98 -9.74 -15.09 -1.02
C LYS A 98 -10.17 -16.54 -1.25
N GLN A 99 -9.71 -17.48 -0.43
CA GLN A 99 -10.09 -18.89 -0.56
C GLN A 99 -11.58 -19.10 -0.25
N VAL A 100 -12.09 -18.45 0.80
CA VAL A 100 -13.51 -18.49 1.17
C VAL A 100 -14.38 -17.93 0.04
N LEU A 101 -14.01 -16.77 -0.50
CA LEU A 101 -14.73 -16.15 -1.62
C LEU A 101 -14.69 -17.02 -2.87
N LYS A 102 -13.55 -17.64 -3.18
CA LYS A 102 -13.42 -18.58 -4.31
C LYS A 102 -14.36 -19.78 -4.15
N ASN A 103 -14.43 -20.36 -2.95
CA ASN A 103 -15.34 -21.48 -2.66
C ASN A 103 -16.81 -21.06 -2.79
N LYS A 104 -17.18 -19.86 -2.28
CA LYS A 104 -18.53 -19.31 -2.42
C LYS A 104 -18.91 -19.09 -3.88
N LEU A 105 -17.99 -18.55 -4.68
CA LEU A 105 -18.19 -18.33 -6.12
C LEU A 105 -18.39 -19.65 -6.86
N GLU A 106 -17.62 -20.68 -6.54
CA GLU A 106 -17.78 -22.00 -7.14
C GLU A 106 -19.15 -22.61 -6.77
N GLY A 107 -19.58 -22.47 -5.52
CA GLY A 107 -20.92 -22.89 -5.08
C GLY A 107 -22.05 -22.17 -5.82
N LEU A 108 -21.91 -20.85 -6.05
CA LEU A 108 -22.86 -20.08 -6.86
C LEU A 108 -22.88 -20.52 -8.31
N LYS A 109 -21.71 -20.76 -8.94
CA LYS A 109 -21.63 -21.26 -10.31
C LYS A 109 -22.34 -22.61 -10.48
N LYS A 110 -22.16 -23.53 -9.53
CA LYS A 110 -22.89 -24.80 -9.52
C LYS A 110 -24.40 -24.58 -9.47
N ARG A 111 -24.89 -23.65 -8.63
CA ARG A 111 -26.32 -23.31 -8.60
C ARG A 111 -26.82 -22.67 -9.90
N VAL A 112 -26.05 -21.75 -10.49
CA VAL A 112 -26.42 -21.10 -11.76
C VAL A 112 -26.46 -22.11 -12.91
N LEU A 113 -25.57 -23.11 -12.92
CA LEU A 113 -25.59 -24.19 -13.92
C LEU A 113 -26.89 -25.01 -13.88
N TRP A 114 -27.49 -25.20 -12.69
CA TRP A 114 -28.80 -25.85 -12.55
C TRP A 114 -29.98 -24.94 -12.88
N ASN A 115 -29.76 -23.63 -13.00
CA ASN A 115 -30.79 -22.64 -13.34
C ASN A 115 -30.78 -22.27 -14.83
N ASP A 116 -29.89 -22.85 -15.64
CA ASP A 116 -29.91 -22.70 -17.10
C ASP A 116 -31.09 -23.49 -17.68
N PRO A 117 -32.09 -22.84 -18.30
CA PRO A 117 -33.25 -23.50 -18.88
C PRO A 117 -32.87 -24.60 -19.89
N VAL A 118 -31.75 -24.45 -20.60
CA VAL A 118 -31.30 -25.38 -21.65
C VAL A 118 -30.79 -26.69 -21.03
N MET A 119 -30.03 -26.61 -19.94
CA MET A 119 -29.53 -27.79 -19.21
C MET A 119 -30.66 -28.49 -18.45
N MET A 120 -31.60 -27.75 -17.85
CA MET A 120 -32.78 -28.33 -17.18
C MET A 120 -33.67 -29.15 -18.13
N GLN A 121 -33.88 -28.66 -19.37
CA GLN A 121 -34.72 -29.34 -20.36
C GLN A 121 -34.18 -30.72 -20.74
N SER A 122 -32.87 -30.90 -20.85
CA SER A 122 -32.24 -32.19 -21.15
C SER A 122 -32.26 -33.21 -20.00
N ALA A 123 -32.42 -32.74 -18.76
CA ALA A 123 -32.40 -33.57 -17.56
C ALA A 123 -33.80 -34.04 -17.11
N LEU A 124 -34.87 -33.48 -17.70
CA LEU A 124 -36.22 -33.96 -17.49
C LEU A 124 -36.38 -35.32 -18.17
N PRO A 125 -36.78 -36.38 -17.44
CA PRO A 125 -37.05 -37.66 -18.07
C PRO A 125 -38.15 -37.45 -19.10
N GLU A 126 -37.86 -37.76 -20.37
CA GLU A 126 -38.81 -37.79 -21.47
C GLU A 126 -39.75 -38.99 -21.29
N LYS A 127 -40.55 -38.96 -20.23
CA LYS A 127 -41.48 -40.03 -19.90
C LYS A 127 -42.77 -39.74 -20.64
N LYS A 128 -43.05 -40.55 -21.67
CA LYS A 128 -44.37 -40.59 -22.31
C LYS A 128 -45.42 -40.91 -21.24
N MET A 129 -46.11 -39.88 -20.76
CA MET A 129 -47.20 -40.03 -19.81
C MET A 129 -48.45 -40.34 -20.60
N ILE A 130 -48.95 -41.57 -20.48
CA ILE A 130 -50.25 -41.95 -21.05
C ILE A 130 -51.28 -41.67 -19.96
N PHE A 131 -52.05 -40.59 -20.11
CA PHE A 131 -53.12 -40.27 -19.18
C PHE A 131 -54.25 -41.28 -19.37
N LYS A 132 -54.38 -42.22 -18.42
CA LYS A 132 -55.46 -43.22 -18.38
C LYS A 132 -56.61 -42.77 -17.47
N GLY A 133 -56.88 -41.47 -17.42
CA GLY A 133 -58.00 -40.92 -16.66
C GLY A 133 -59.31 -41.09 -17.43
N LEU A 134 -60.36 -41.47 -16.73
CA LEU A 134 -61.73 -41.45 -17.28
C LEU A 134 -62.16 -39.99 -17.37
N THR A 135 -62.27 -39.43 -18.57
CA THR A 135 -62.81 -38.08 -18.79
C THR A 135 -64.31 -38.10 -18.50
N VAL A 136 -64.68 -37.65 -17.29
CA VAL A 136 -66.07 -37.36 -16.97
C VAL A 136 -66.33 -35.92 -17.38
N ASN A 137 -67.13 -35.78 -18.44
CA ASN A 137 -67.72 -34.55 -18.98
C ASN A 137 -66.76 -33.56 -19.67
N LYS A 138 -67.17 -33.14 -20.88
CA LYS A 138 -66.44 -32.22 -21.75
C LYS A 138 -66.51 -30.76 -21.28
N GLU A 139 -67.40 -30.45 -20.34
CA GLU A 139 -67.62 -29.08 -19.89
C GLU A 139 -66.54 -28.56 -18.93
N ASP A 140 -65.81 -29.45 -18.23
CA ASP A 140 -64.78 -29.08 -17.24
C ASP A 140 -63.33 -29.15 -17.74
N MET A 141 -63.11 -29.38 -19.05
CA MET A 141 -61.78 -29.66 -19.62
C MET A 141 -60.76 -28.51 -19.60
N ASN A 142 -61.13 -27.29 -19.20
CA ASN A 142 -60.29 -26.11 -19.44
C ASN A 142 -59.56 -25.54 -18.22
N ASN A 143 -59.63 -26.16 -17.04
CA ASN A 143 -59.17 -25.52 -15.81
C ASN A 143 -57.93 -26.17 -15.17
N LEU A 144 -56.95 -26.58 -15.98
CA LEU A 144 -55.61 -26.80 -15.43
C LEU A 144 -54.98 -25.42 -15.14
N MET A 145 -55.17 -24.90 -13.92
CA MET A 145 -54.48 -23.69 -13.47
C MET A 145 -52.99 -23.98 -13.34
N LEU A 146 -52.23 -23.64 -14.38
CA LEU A 146 -50.79 -23.57 -14.32
C LEU A 146 -50.40 -22.18 -13.81
N THR A 147 -49.57 -22.14 -12.78
CA THR A 147 -48.87 -20.91 -12.37
C THR A 147 -47.46 -20.99 -12.95
N PRO A 148 -47.23 -20.58 -14.21
CA PRO A 148 -45.91 -20.64 -14.80
C PRO A 148 -44.96 -19.74 -14.01
N GLN A 149 -43.95 -20.34 -13.38
CA GLN A 149 -42.83 -19.61 -12.81
C GLN A 149 -41.85 -19.28 -13.93
N ILE A 150 -42.06 -18.14 -14.59
CA ILE A 150 -41.16 -17.64 -15.63
C ILE A 150 -39.95 -17.01 -14.94
N HIS A 151 -38.80 -17.67 -15.03
CA HIS A 151 -37.53 -17.13 -14.58
C HIS A 151 -36.94 -16.25 -15.69
N TYR A 152 -37.05 -14.94 -15.54
CA TYR A 152 -36.48 -13.98 -16.48
C TYR A 152 -34.96 -13.83 -16.26
N PRO A 153 -34.10 -14.18 -17.22
CA PRO A 153 -32.65 -14.00 -17.10
C PRO A 153 -32.29 -12.53 -17.36
N LEU A 154 -32.78 -11.61 -16.55
CA LEU A 154 -32.40 -10.20 -16.64
C LEU A 154 -30.98 -10.02 -16.07
N PRO A 155 -30.07 -9.33 -16.78
CA PRO A 155 -28.78 -8.97 -16.21
C PRO A 155 -29.00 -8.08 -14.98
N GLY A 156 -28.13 -8.24 -13.96
CA GLY A 156 -28.22 -7.45 -12.73
C GLY A 156 -28.23 -5.95 -13.01
N GLY A 157 -29.08 -5.20 -12.31
CA GLY A 157 -29.28 -3.77 -12.54
C GLY A 157 -30.27 -3.43 -13.67
N SER A 158 -30.96 -4.43 -14.24
CA SER A 158 -32.04 -4.24 -15.21
C SER A 158 -33.40 -4.59 -14.61
N ALA A 159 -34.47 -3.99 -15.13
CA ALA A 159 -35.84 -4.27 -14.75
C ALA A 159 -36.72 -4.45 -16.00
N LEU A 160 -37.68 -5.37 -15.93
CA LEU A 160 -38.71 -5.51 -16.96
C LEU A 160 -39.87 -4.59 -16.62
N ILE A 161 -40.27 -3.76 -17.59
CA ILE A 161 -41.41 -2.87 -17.47
C ILE A 161 -42.37 -3.21 -18.59
N THR A 162 -43.63 -3.49 -18.24
CA THR A 162 -44.72 -3.68 -19.20
C THR A 162 -45.61 -2.46 -19.22
N PHE A 163 -46.17 -2.16 -20.39
CA PHE A 163 -47.13 -1.07 -20.58
C PHE A 163 -48.41 -1.65 -21.13
N GLU A 164 -49.55 -1.15 -20.64
CA GLU A 164 -50.87 -1.53 -21.15
C GLU A 164 -51.05 -1.09 -22.61
N GLU A 165 -50.61 0.12 -22.93
CA GLU A 165 -50.65 0.66 -24.28
C GLU A 165 -49.33 0.40 -25.04
N ALA A 166 -49.39 -0.40 -26.10
CA ALA A 166 -48.23 -0.69 -26.94
C ALA A 166 -47.54 0.57 -27.51
N LYS A 167 -48.32 1.63 -27.80
CA LYS A 167 -47.78 2.90 -28.31
C LYS A 167 -46.88 3.62 -27.29
N VAL A 168 -47.11 3.42 -26.00
CA VAL A 168 -46.26 4.00 -24.93
C VAL A 168 -44.91 3.30 -24.91
N ALA A 169 -44.90 1.97 -24.90
CA ALA A 169 -43.68 1.16 -24.94
C ALA A 169 -42.80 1.50 -26.15
N GLN A 170 -43.43 1.62 -27.33
CA GLN A 170 -42.74 1.96 -28.57
C GLN A 170 -42.01 3.30 -28.49
N ARG A 171 -42.69 4.36 -27.99
CA ARG A 171 -42.07 5.69 -27.83
C ARG A 171 -40.89 5.67 -26.87
N ILE A 172 -41.00 4.92 -25.78
CA ILE A 172 -39.93 4.79 -24.77
C ILE A 172 -38.72 4.07 -25.36
N ILE A 173 -38.93 3.02 -26.15
CA ILE A 173 -37.86 2.30 -26.84
C ILE A 173 -37.18 3.20 -27.89
N GLU A 174 -37.95 3.97 -28.65
CA GLU A 174 -37.44 4.90 -29.68
C GLU A 174 -36.55 6.00 -29.09
N MET A 175 -36.91 6.53 -27.92
CA MET A 175 -36.10 7.53 -27.21
C MET A 175 -34.77 6.97 -26.67
N ARG A 176 -34.67 5.63 -26.50
CA ARG A 176 -33.53 4.85 -26.00
C ARG A 176 -33.06 5.22 -24.59
N GLU A 177 -32.74 6.46 -24.31
CA GLU A 177 -32.18 6.91 -23.05
C GLU A 177 -33.15 7.82 -22.30
N HIS A 178 -33.30 7.57 -21.00
CA HIS A 178 -34.24 8.26 -20.13
C HIS A 178 -33.54 8.72 -18.85
N MET A 179 -33.90 9.90 -18.37
CA MET A 179 -33.45 10.40 -17.07
C MET A 179 -34.59 10.24 -16.08
N VAL A 180 -34.35 9.46 -15.03
CA VAL A 180 -35.34 9.15 -13.99
C VAL A 180 -34.93 9.82 -12.70
N GLU A 181 -35.84 10.58 -12.11
CA GLU A 181 -35.68 11.15 -10.78
C GLU A 181 -36.10 10.12 -9.73
N LEU A 182 -35.20 9.82 -8.80
CA LEU A 182 -35.46 8.95 -7.67
C LEU A 182 -35.73 9.83 -6.44
N SER A 183 -37.00 10.00 -6.09
CA SER A 183 -37.37 10.65 -4.83
C SER A 183 -37.32 9.63 -3.69
N CYS A 184 -36.26 9.67 -2.88
CA CYS A 184 -36.14 8.84 -1.69
C CYS A 184 -36.74 9.55 -0.47
N GLY A 185 -38.08 9.53 -0.35
CA GLY A 185 -38.79 10.01 0.85
C GLY A 185 -38.49 11.47 1.22
N GLU A 186 -38.97 11.90 2.40
CA GLU A 186 -38.77 13.25 2.95
C GLU A 186 -37.31 13.49 3.35
N LEU A 187 -36.41 13.56 2.37
CA LEU A 187 -35.12 14.22 2.54
C LEU A 187 -35.17 15.56 1.83
N GLU A 188 -34.63 16.56 2.54
CA GLU A 188 -34.53 17.97 2.14
C GLU A 188 -34.03 18.14 0.70
N GLU A 189 -34.46 19.24 0.08
CA GLU A 189 -34.38 19.61 -1.34
C GLU A 189 -33.00 19.52 -2.04
N LEU A 190 -31.94 19.07 -1.36
CA LEU A 190 -30.58 19.02 -1.88
C LEU A 190 -30.17 17.74 -2.60
N ASP A 191 -30.86 16.60 -2.42
CA ASP A 191 -30.42 15.32 -2.98
C ASP A 191 -31.45 14.68 -3.94
N GLN A 192 -31.91 15.43 -4.95
CA GLN A 192 -32.64 14.83 -6.07
C GLN A 192 -31.71 13.95 -6.90
N TYR A 193 -31.74 12.64 -6.63
CA TYR A 193 -30.89 11.67 -7.33
C TYR A 193 -31.47 11.39 -8.72
N ARG A 194 -30.71 11.72 -9.77
CA ARG A 194 -31.08 11.46 -11.17
C ARG A 194 -30.28 10.31 -11.72
N VAL A 195 -30.96 9.32 -12.30
CA VAL A 195 -30.34 8.14 -12.91
C VAL A 195 -30.64 8.12 -14.41
N ARG A 196 -29.60 7.89 -15.21
CA ARG A 196 -29.73 7.63 -16.65
C ARG A 196 -29.95 6.14 -16.86
N VAL A 197 -31.01 5.80 -17.58
CA VAL A 197 -31.39 4.41 -17.90
C VAL A 197 -31.60 4.26 -19.40
N GLN A 198 -31.38 3.04 -19.90
CA GLN A 198 -31.61 2.71 -21.30
C GLN A 198 -32.78 1.74 -21.44
N ALA A 199 -33.71 2.05 -22.33
CA ALA A 199 -34.80 1.18 -22.74
C ALA A 199 -34.36 0.31 -23.92
N VAL A 200 -34.53 -1.01 -23.79
CA VAL A 200 -34.21 -2.00 -24.82
C VAL A 200 -35.43 -2.91 -25.00
N PRO A 201 -35.86 -3.19 -26.25
CA PRO A 201 -36.94 -4.13 -26.49
C PRO A 201 -36.54 -5.54 -26.03
N MET A 202 -37.48 -6.26 -25.44
CA MET A 202 -37.26 -7.62 -24.96
C MET A 202 -38.39 -8.53 -25.43
N ASP A 203 -38.02 -9.59 -26.15
CA ASP A 203 -38.95 -10.63 -26.57
C ASP A 203 -39.02 -11.72 -25.49
N ILE A 204 -40.23 -12.00 -25.02
CA ILE A 204 -40.51 -13.01 -24.01
C ILE A 204 -41.39 -14.08 -24.63
N LEU A 205 -40.98 -15.35 -24.52
CA LEU A 205 -41.82 -16.48 -24.87
C LEU A 205 -42.83 -16.73 -23.75
N LEU A 206 -44.08 -16.37 -24.00
CA LEU A 206 -45.21 -16.65 -23.10
C LEU A 206 -45.97 -17.88 -23.59
N PRO A 207 -46.20 -18.90 -22.74
CA PRO A 207 -47.10 -20.00 -23.08
C PRO A 207 -48.51 -19.45 -23.33
N SER A 208 -49.08 -19.68 -24.52
CA SER A 208 -50.41 -19.20 -24.89
C SER A 208 -51.52 -20.18 -24.54
N ALA A 209 -51.26 -21.48 -24.67
CA ALA A 209 -52.17 -22.57 -24.31
C ALA A 209 -51.38 -23.88 -24.16
N LEU A 210 -51.89 -24.80 -23.35
CA LEU A 210 -51.44 -26.19 -23.31
C LEU A 210 -52.48 -27.04 -24.05
N GLU A 211 -52.08 -27.70 -25.13
CA GLU A 211 -52.89 -28.75 -25.74
C GLU A 211 -52.64 -30.07 -25.00
N VAL A 212 -53.72 -30.70 -24.53
CA VAL A 212 -53.71 -31.98 -23.80
C VAL A 212 -54.15 -33.10 -24.73
#